data_AF-A0A399Y6B8-F1
#
_entry.id   AF-A0A399Y6B8-F1
#
_cell.length_a   1.000
_cell.length_b   1.000
_cell.length_c   1.000
_cell.angle_alpha   90.00
_cell.angle_beta   90.00
_cell.angle_gamma   90.00
#
_symmetry.space_group_name_H-M   'P 1'
#
loop_
_entity.id
_entity.type
_entity.pdbx_description
1 polymer ?
#
loop_
_entity_poly.entity_id
_entity_poly.type
_entity_poly.pdbx_seq_one_letter_code
_entity_poly.pdbx_strand_id
1 'polypeptide(L)'
;MQTDPAPVLPAPSTTAFVGPAAHGPVDMPVRIADLADHVATFRPDGGPPTALDTAVELFFANGGTEAVVVRSAGAAPDQVVPVGGSGGLHAVPGPFSVLVLAGVTAEHPLAVAGALDRCELERAVLLLDLPPDADATTARLLTAQVSASRSRAAAYLPWLVVDEGGERTAVPPSGAVAGVLSRMAAEGAWGAPAGADATLRAVSGTTAEVRQADLERLALDGVNTVRTFPGGPQLWGARTLAARDSSEPAERYLSVRRLTDHVLTSLEDGMQFVAGRRPEPGVGDLVRRRAEDFLDGLWRRGALVGDRPERAYFARCDASTTTSEDLAAGRMVLLVGLAALKPGEFEVHRLVLDTAVASAPQVLPAQAALAAATRAAKERLTVVRRVDLRPLVSGDAVETERRLSREFSAAASSSTVLLLQEADSALARRSVGPLIERLSRESGVPYVLSGRRR
;
A
#
# COMPACT_ATOMS: atom_id res chain seq x y z
N MET A 1 13.51 -30.22 -15.40
CA MET A 1 12.77 -29.28 -16.25
C MET A 1 12.29 -28.17 -15.33
N GLN A 2 12.96 -27.01 -15.34
CA GLN A 2 12.60 -25.90 -14.47
C GLN A 2 11.29 -25.32 -15.03
N THR A 3 10.23 -25.33 -14.24
CA THR A 3 8.93 -24.76 -14.62
C THR A 3 9.12 -23.29 -14.98
N ASP A 4 8.55 -22.88 -16.11
CA ASP A 4 8.52 -21.47 -16.52
C ASP A 4 7.85 -20.65 -15.40
N PRO A 5 8.50 -19.61 -14.85
CA PRO A 5 7.91 -18.81 -13.78
C PRO A 5 6.57 -18.20 -14.19
N ALA A 6 5.69 -18.00 -13.20
CA ALA A 6 4.38 -17.42 -13.42
C ALA A 6 4.47 -16.03 -14.09
N PRO A 7 3.44 -15.63 -14.87
CA PRO A 7 3.36 -14.26 -15.38
C PRO A 7 3.28 -13.26 -14.22
N VAL A 8 3.71 -12.02 -14.50
CA VAL A 8 3.54 -10.90 -13.57
C VAL A 8 2.05 -10.60 -13.46
N LEU A 9 1.54 -10.58 -12.23
CA LEU A 9 0.15 -10.23 -11.94
C LEU A 9 0.07 -8.82 -11.37
N PRO A 10 -1.03 -8.08 -11.63
CA PRO A 10 -1.28 -6.79 -11.00
C PRO A 10 -1.29 -6.91 -9.47
N ALA A 11 -0.52 -6.07 -8.78
CA ALA A 11 -0.54 -5.98 -7.33
C ALA A 11 -1.91 -5.49 -6.82
N PRO A 12 -2.43 -6.03 -5.70
CA PRO A 12 -3.71 -5.61 -5.14
C PRO A 12 -3.66 -4.15 -4.67
N SER A 13 -4.79 -3.45 -4.78
CA SER A 13 -4.93 -2.04 -4.37
C SER A 13 -5.72 -1.93 -3.06
N THR A 14 -5.10 -2.30 -1.94
CA THR A 14 -5.74 -2.20 -0.61
C THR A 14 -5.81 -0.75 -0.14
N THR A 15 -6.95 -0.35 0.42
CA THR A 15 -7.12 0.92 1.16
C THR A 15 -7.07 0.64 2.67
N ALA A 16 -6.28 1.41 3.40
CA ALA A 16 -6.17 1.33 4.84
C ALA A 16 -6.80 2.55 5.53
N PHE A 17 -7.61 2.30 6.56
CA PHE A 17 -8.19 3.32 7.42
C PHE A 17 -7.67 3.17 8.84
N VAL A 18 -7.29 4.29 9.45
CA VAL A 18 -6.86 4.33 10.85
C VAL A 18 -7.58 5.48 11.55
N GLY A 19 -8.13 5.22 12.73
CA GLY A 19 -8.76 6.26 13.53
C GLY A 19 -9.56 5.73 14.71
N PRO A 20 -10.22 6.61 15.48
CA PRO A 20 -10.98 6.20 16.64
C PRO A 20 -12.29 5.52 16.23
N ALA A 21 -12.66 4.44 16.90
CA ALA A 21 -14.00 3.81 16.83
C ALA A 21 -14.53 3.56 18.24
N ALA A 22 -15.86 3.43 18.37
CA ALA A 22 -16.50 3.11 19.64
C ALA A 22 -16.27 1.65 20.06
N HIS A 23 -16.35 0.72 19.10
CA HIS A 23 -16.17 -0.73 19.31
C HIS A 23 -15.08 -1.29 18.41
N GLY A 24 -14.87 -2.61 18.46
CA GLY A 24 -13.85 -3.30 17.69
C GLY A 24 -12.50 -3.39 18.39
N PRO A 25 -11.59 -4.25 17.90
CA PRO A 25 -10.30 -4.46 18.52
C PRO A 25 -9.39 -3.24 18.33
N VAL A 26 -8.79 -2.76 19.42
CA VAL A 26 -7.83 -1.64 19.40
C VAL A 26 -6.48 -2.13 18.89
N ASP A 27 -5.85 -1.36 18.02
CA ASP A 27 -4.52 -1.60 17.45
C ASP A 27 -4.36 -2.95 16.74
N MET A 28 -5.47 -3.56 16.32
CA MET A 28 -5.46 -4.75 15.49
C MET A 28 -6.11 -4.47 14.14
N PRO A 29 -5.49 -4.90 13.04
CA PRO A 29 -6.08 -4.74 11.72
C PRO A 29 -7.26 -5.70 11.53
N VAL A 30 -8.37 -5.17 11.04
CA VAL A 30 -9.54 -5.93 10.63
C VAL A 30 -9.75 -5.72 9.13
N ARG A 31 -9.82 -6.82 8.37
CA ARG A 31 -10.25 -6.78 6.97
C ARG A 31 -11.77 -6.71 6.92
N ILE A 32 -12.28 -5.75 6.16
CA ILE A 32 -13.69 -5.47 6.01
C ILE A 32 -14.02 -5.60 4.52
N ALA A 33 -14.95 -6.50 4.16
CA ALA A 33 -15.33 -6.75 2.78
C ALA A 33 -16.50 -5.86 2.32
N ASP A 34 -17.31 -5.34 3.24
CA ASP A 34 -18.40 -4.42 2.96
C ASP A 34 -18.77 -3.56 4.18
N LEU A 35 -19.77 -2.69 4.01
CA LEU A 35 -20.23 -1.84 5.10
C LEU A 35 -20.88 -2.63 6.25
N ALA A 36 -21.50 -3.78 5.98
CA ALA A 36 -22.15 -4.57 7.02
C ALA A 36 -21.10 -5.17 7.99
N ASP A 37 -19.97 -5.64 7.46
CA ASP A 37 -18.81 -6.07 8.25
C ASP A 37 -18.29 -4.95 9.17
N HIS A 38 -18.20 -3.72 8.64
CA HIS A 38 -17.76 -2.55 9.42
C HIS A 38 -18.72 -2.26 10.56
N VAL A 39 -20.02 -2.16 10.26
CA VAL A 39 -21.06 -1.87 11.25
C VAL A 39 -21.10 -2.95 12.34
N ALA A 40 -21.01 -4.23 11.96
CA ALA A 40 -21.00 -5.34 12.92
C ALA A 40 -19.78 -5.29 13.85
N THR A 41 -18.62 -4.85 13.36
CA THR A 41 -17.37 -4.86 14.13
C THR A 41 -17.17 -3.61 14.98
N PHE A 42 -17.38 -2.43 14.38
CA PHE A 42 -17.00 -1.13 14.96
C PHE A 42 -18.19 -0.31 15.46
N ARG A 43 -19.41 -0.61 14.99
CA ARG A 43 -20.65 0.12 15.33
C ARG A 43 -21.86 -0.77 15.74
N PRO A 44 -21.67 -1.86 16.52
CA PRO A 44 -22.74 -2.83 16.81
C PRO A 44 -23.93 -2.23 17.58
N ASP A 45 -23.67 -1.23 18.43
CA ASP A 45 -24.70 -0.62 19.29
C ASP A 45 -25.48 0.51 18.60
N GLY A 46 -25.15 0.84 17.35
CA GLY A 46 -25.82 1.90 16.60
C GLY A 46 -25.63 3.31 17.18
N GLY A 47 -24.61 3.51 18.02
CA GLY A 47 -24.22 4.82 18.53
C GLY A 47 -23.82 5.82 17.43
N PRO A 48 -23.61 7.10 17.78
CA PRO A 48 -23.23 8.11 16.79
C PRO A 48 -21.93 7.73 16.08
N PRO A 49 -21.82 7.95 14.75
CA PRO A 49 -20.65 7.56 13.99
C PRO A 49 -19.43 8.38 14.42
N THR A 50 -18.28 7.73 14.55
CA THR A 50 -17.00 8.43 14.68
C THR A 50 -16.52 8.92 13.31
N ALA A 51 -15.45 9.73 13.29
CA ALA A 51 -14.79 10.11 12.04
C ALA A 51 -14.32 8.89 11.21
N LEU A 52 -13.93 7.79 11.87
CA LEU A 52 -13.53 6.56 11.20
C LEU A 52 -14.74 5.88 10.56
N ASP A 53 -15.87 5.80 11.28
CA ASP A 53 -17.10 5.21 10.76
C ASP A 53 -17.57 5.93 9.51
N THR A 54 -17.65 7.27 9.57
CA THR A 54 -18.05 8.10 8.43
C THR A 54 -17.11 7.95 7.23
N ALA A 55 -15.79 7.86 7.46
CA ALA A 55 -14.83 7.69 6.37
C ALA A 55 -15.02 6.34 5.65
N VAL A 56 -15.25 5.26 6.41
CA VAL A 56 -15.48 3.91 5.86
C VAL A 56 -16.85 3.81 5.19
N GLU A 57 -17.89 4.41 5.76
CA GLU A 57 -19.23 4.52 5.15
C GLU A 57 -19.17 5.20 3.79
N LEU A 58 -18.51 6.36 3.71
CA LEU A 58 -18.33 7.08 2.45
C LEU A 58 -17.45 6.32 1.45
N PHE A 59 -16.46 5.57 1.92
CA PHE A 59 -15.64 4.72 1.06
C PHE A 59 -16.50 3.69 0.31
N PHE A 60 -17.29 2.90 1.04
CA PHE A 60 -18.17 1.90 0.43
C PHE A 60 -19.28 2.55 -0.41
N ALA A 61 -19.89 3.64 0.05
CA ALA A 61 -20.89 4.38 -0.73
C ALA A 61 -20.33 4.89 -2.07
N ASN A 62 -19.04 5.21 -2.12
CA ASN A 62 -18.34 5.66 -3.31
C ASN A 62 -17.69 4.53 -4.12
N GLY A 63 -18.00 3.26 -3.85
CA GLY A 63 -17.56 2.13 -4.66
C GLY A 63 -16.24 1.51 -4.20
N GLY A 64 -15.84 1.76 -2.96
CA GLY A 64 -14.90 0.91 -2.25
C GLY A 64 -15.38 -0.55 -2.18
N THR A 65 -14.46 -1.49 -2.33
CA THR A 65 -14.78 -2.94 -2.35
C THR A 65 -14.19 -3.72 -1.19
N GLU A 66 -13.03 -3.33 -0.69
CA GLU A 66 -12.42 -3.94 0.49
C GLU A 66 -11.51 -2.91 1.17
N ALA A 67 -11.39 -3.03 2.49
CA ALA A 67 -10.51 -2.17 3.27
C ALA A 67 -9.88 -2.91 4.45
N VAL A 68 -8.75 -2.40 4.90
CA VAL A 68 -8.19 -2.73 6.21
C VAL A 68 -8.48 -1.58 7.15
N VAL A 69 -9.14 -1.87 8.27
CA VAL A 69 -9.50 -0.87 9.28
C VAL A 69 -8.73 -1.18 10.56
N VAL A 70 -8.05 -0.16 11.09
CA VAL A 70 -7.39 -0.21 12.40
C VAL A 70 -8.01 0.83 13.30
N ARG A 71 -8.60 0.39 14.41
CA ARG A 71 -9.04 1.27 15.49
C ARG A 71 -7.84 1.72 16.30
N SER A 72 -7.61 3.02 16.41
CA SER A 72 -6.60 3.59 17.31
C SER A 72 -7.05 3.57 18.77
N ALA A 73 -6.08 3.66 19.69
CA ALA A 73 -6.33 3.72 21.14
C ALA A 73 -7.16 4.94 21.57
N GLY A 74 -7.23 5.98 20.75
CA GLY A 74 -8.07 7.15 20.96
C GLY A 74 -8.05 8.10 19.77
N ALA A 75 -8.70 9.26 19.94
CA ALA A 75 -8.92 10.23 18.87
C ALA A 75 -7.77 11.25 18.72
N ALA A 76 -6.84 11.33 19.67
CA ALA A 76 -5.75 12.28 19.57
C ALA A 76 -4.80 11.89 18.41
N PRO A 77 -4.24 12.85 17.65
CA PRO A 77 -3.40 12.56 16.49
C PRO A 77 -2.18 11.68 16.80
N ASP A 78 -1.59 11.81 17.99
CA ASP A 78 -0.48 11.00 18.49
C ASP A 78 -0.90 9.58 18.91
N GLN A 79 -2.20 9.31 19.05
CA GLN A 79 -2.75 7.97 19.23
C GLN A 79 -3.10 7.32 17.89
N VAL A 80 -3.52 8.12 16.89
CA VAL A 80 -3.77 7.64 15.52
C VAL A 80 -2.45 7.34 14.81
N VAL A 81 -1.44 8.20 14.98
CA VAL A 81 -0.08 8.02 14.46
C VAL A 81 0.94 8.11 15.61
N PRO A 82 1.15 7.01 16.36
CA PRO A 82 2.13 6.98 17.44
C PRO A 82 3.55 7.27 16.97
N VAL A 83 4.27 8.15 17.66
CA VAL A 83 5.65 8.48 17.33
C VAL A 83 6.57 7.32 17.71
N GLY A 84 7.18 6.66 16.71
CA GLY A 84 8.15 5.57 16.91
C GLY A 84 7.63 4.37 17.71
N GLY A 85 6.30 4.22 17.80
CA GLY A 85 5.63 3.29 18.71
C GLY A 85 4.77 2.25 18.00
N SER A 86 4.11 1.41 18.79
CA SER A 86 3.15 0.38 18.35
C SER A 86 1.74 0.92 18.27
N GLY A 87 0.88 0.28 17.48
CA GLY A 87 -0.54 0.64 17.38
C GLY A 87 -0.82 1.75 16.38
N GLY A 88 -2.10 2.11 16.26
CA GLY A 88 -2.60 3.05 15.26
C GLY A 88 -2.08 2.71 13.86
N LEU A 89 -1.46 3.69 13.20
CA LEU A 89 -0.88 3.52 11.87
C LEU A 89 0.07 2.32 11.75
N HIS A 90 0.86 2.05 12.79
CA HIS A 90 1.88 1.00 12.72
C HIS A 90 1.32 -0.41 12.84
N ALA A 91 0.04 -0.56 13.23
CA ALA A 91 -0.66 -1.83 13.21
C ALA A 91 -1.23 -2.19 11.83
N VAL A 92 -1.18 -1.27 10.85
CA VAL A 92 -1.65 -1.54 9.48
C VAL A 92 -0.69 -2.50 8.77
N PRO A 93 -1.15 -3.70 8.34
CA PRO A 93 -0.34 -4.64 7.59
C PRO A 93 -0.07 -4.10 6.20
N GLY A 94 1.21 -4.10 5.82
CA GLY A 94 1.61 -3.89 4.42
C GLY A 94 1.45 -5.18 3.58
N PRO A 95 1.33 -5.06 2.25
CA PRO A 95 1.28 -3.81 1.48
C PRO A 95 -0.13 -3.19 1.42
N PHE A 96 -0.18 -1.87 1.35
CA PHE A 96 -1.39 -1.10 1.02
C PHE A 96 -1.04 0.06 0.09
N SER A 97 -2.03 0.55 -0.66
CA SER A 97 -1.82 1.54 -1.72
C SER A 97 -2.39 2.92 -1.40
N VAL A 98 -3.39 2.99 -0.52
CA VAL A 98 -4.06 4.22 -0.09
C VAL A 98 -4.20 4.20 1.42
N LEU A 99 -3.88 5.33 2.06
CA LEU A 99 -4.03 5.53 3.50
C LEU A 99 -4.99 6.69 3.78
N VAL A 100 -5.91 6.45 4.70
CA VAL A 100 -6.84 7.44 5.26
C VAL A 100 -6.68 7.47 6.78
N LEU A 101 -6.45 8.65 7.34
CA LEU A 101 -6.32 8.86 8.78
C LEU A 101 -7.51 9.67 9.30
N ALA A 102 -8.51 8.98 9.84
CA ALA A 102 -9.73 9.61 10.31
C ALA A 102 -9.46 10.47 11.56
N GLY A 103 -9.78 11.76 11.47
CA GLY A 103 -9.52 12.75 12.52
C GLY A 103 -8.15 13.42 12.46
N VAL A 104 -7.29 13.06 11.50
CA VAL A 104 -5.99 13.71 11.29
C VAL A 104 -6.02 14.56 10.02
N THR A 105 -5.99 15.88 10.19
CA THR A 105 -5.87 16.87 9.11
C THR A 105 -4.43 17.39 8.97
N ALA A 106 -4.20 18.26 7.98
CA ALA A 106 -2.94 18.98 7.80
C ALA A 106 -2.53 19.91 8.97
N GLU A 107 -3.40 20.15 9.96
CA GLU A 107 -3.03 20.86 11.20
C GLU A 107 -2.19 20.03 12.16
N HIS A 108 -1.98 18.75 11.86
CA HIS A 108 -1.23 17.81 12.69
C HIS A 108 0.09 17.39 12.02
N PRO A 109 1.06 18.31 11.86
CA PRO A 109 2.23 18.09 11.00
C PRO A 109 3.07 16.87 11.42
N LEU A 110 3.15 16.55 12.72
CA LEU A 110 3.88 15.38 13.20
C LEU A 110 3.19 14.05 12.80
N ALA A 111 1.86 13.98 12.92
CA ALA A 111 1.10 12.81 12.50
C ALA A 111 1.15 12.63 10.97
N VAL A 112 1.06 13.73 10.22
CA VAL A 112 1.20 13.72 8.76
C VAL A 112 2.59 13.25 8.35
N ALA A 113 3.66 13.72 9.01
CA ALA A 113 5.02 13.26 8.73
C ALA A 113 5.18 11.74 8.94
N GLY A 114 4.73 11.22 10.09
CA GLY A 114 4.78 9.78 10.37
C GLY A 114 3.94 8.94 9.38
N ALA A 115 2.82 9.48 8.93
CA ALA A 115 1.99 8.87 7.89
C ALA A 115 2.72 8.79 6.55
N LEU A 116 3.38 9.87 6.15
CA LEU A 116 4.12 9.93 4.90
C LEU A 116 5.38 9.06 4.90
N ASP A 117 6.06 8.93 6.04
CA ASP A 117 7.14 7.95 6.20
C ASP A 117 6.64 6.53 5.94
N ARG A 118 5.47 6.16 6.49
CA ARG A 118 4.84 4.87 6.24
C ARG A 118 4.42 4.71 4.78
N CYS A 119 3.83 5.74 4.17
CA CYS A 119 3.44 5.71 2.76
C CYS A 119 4.65 5.57 1.82
N GLU A 120 5.80 6.16 2.15
CA GLU A 120 7.01 5.99 1.35
C GLU A 120 7.52 4.54 1.40
N LEU A 121 7.50 3.92 2.59
CA LEU A 121 7.90 2.52 2.78
C LEU A 121 6.99 1.54 2.03
N GLU A 122 5.67 1.78 2.04
CA GLU A 122 4.66 0.87 1.48
C GLU A 122 4.31 1.17 0.01
N ARG A 123 4.90 2.20 -0.60
CA ARG A 123 4.49 2.78 -1.89
C ARG A 123 2.99 3.11 -1.94
N ALA A 124 2.51 3.74 -0.88
CA ALA A 124 1.13 4.19 -0.75
C ALA A 124 0.99 5.70 -0.96
N VAL A 125 -0.24 6.18 -1.06
CA VAL A 125 -0.56 7.62 -0.99
C VAL A 125 -1.46 7.91 0.20
N LEU A 126 -1.17 9.00 0.91
CA LEU A 126 -2.02 9.58 1.95
C LEU A 126 -3.05 10.51 1.31
N LEU A 127 -4.33 10.25 1.58
CA LEU A 127 -5.40 11.20 1.31
C LEU A 127 -5.52 12.13 2.52
N LEU A 128 -5.02 13.35 2.35
CA LEU A 128 -4.89 14.34 3.43
C LEU A 128 -6.08 15.29 3.43
N ASP A 129 -6.85 15.29 4.51
CA ASP A 129 -7.89 16.28 4.69
C ASP A 129 -7.30 17.62 5.17
N LEU A 130 -7.73 18.72 4.55
CA LEU A 130 -7.52 20.06 5.11
C LEU A 130 -8.64 20.39 6.11
N PRO A 131 -8.43 21.32 7.04
CA PRO A 131 -9.46 21.74 8.00
C PRO A 131 -10.74 22.24 7.31
N PRO A 132 -11.92 22.08 7.93
CA PRO A 132 -13.22 22.38 7.31
C PRO A 132 -13.40 23.86 6.93
N ASP A 133 -12.69 24.76 7.60
CA ASP A 133 -12.71 26.22 7.43
C ASP A 133 -11.50 26.75 6.63
N ALA A 134 -10.65 25.86 6.10
CA ALA A 134 -9.48 26.26 5.33
C ALA A 134 -9.87 26.94 4.00
N ASP A 135 -9.51 28.22 3.87
CA ASP A 135 -9.51 28.91 2.59
C ASP A 135 -8.23 28.58 1.79
N ALA A 136 -8.11 29.14 0.58
CA ALA A 136 -6.95 28.87 -0.27
C ALA A 136 -5.62 29.44 0.27
N THR A 137 -5.64 30.41 1.18
CA THR A 137 -4.43 30.93 1.85
C THR A 137 -4.01 30.01 2.99
N THR A 138 -4.95 29.62 3.84
CA THR A 138 -4.73 28.65 4.92
C THR A 138 -4.28 27.30 4.37
N ALA A 139 -4.93 26.80 3.31
CA ALA A 139 -4.54 25.58 2.61
C ALA A 139 -3.07 25.61 2.17
N ARG A 140 -2.64 26.69 1.52
CA ARG A 140 -1.25 26.87 1.12
C ARG A 140 -0.30 26.88 2.32
N LEU A 141 -0.63 27.60 3.39
CA LEU A 141 0.21 27.65 4.59
C LEU A 141 0.35 26.29 5.27
N LEU A 142 -0.74 25.53 5.42
CA LEU A 142 -0.73 24.20 6.03
C LEU A 142 0.05 23.20 5.18
N THR A 143 -0.22 23.13 3.89
CA THR A 143 0.49 22.23 2.98
C THR A 143 1.97 22.55 2.83
N ALA A 144 2.40 23.81 3.03
CA ALA A 144 3.81 24.19 3.06
C ALA A 144 4.57 23.60 4.27
N GLN A 145 3.88 23.18 5.33
CA GLN A 145 4.49 22.52 6.48
C GLN A 145 4.87 21.05 6.18
N VAL A 146 4.32 20.46 5.12
CA VAL A 146 4.68 19.11 4.68
C VAL A 146 6.02 19.18 3.93
N SER A 147 7.13 18.93 4.62
CA SER A 147 8.47 19.14 4.08
C SER A 147 9.05 17.94 3.32
N ALA A 148 8.64 16.72 3.65
CA ALA A 148 9.15 15.48 3.08
C ALA A 148 8.04 14.66 2.40
N SER A 149 8.43 13.79 1.46
CA SER A 149 7.54 12.84 0.79
C SER A 149 6.25 13.46 0.22
N ARG A 150 6.33 14.72 -0.23
CA ARG A 150 5.17 15.51 -0.73
C ARG A 150 4.45 14.84 -1.90
N SER A 151 5.16 14.03 -2.68
CA SER A 151 4.59 13.24 -3.79
C SER A 151 3.72 12.05 -3.32
N ARG A 152 3.76 11.71 -2.04
CA ARG A 152 2.90 10.69 -1.40
C ARG A 152 1.63 11.28 -0.77
N ALA A 153 1.41 12.59 -0.83
CA ALA A 153 0.24 13.25 -0.24
C ALA A 153 -0.66 13.85 -1.32
N ALA A 154 -1.96 13.59 -1.26
CA ALA A 154 -2.98 14.32 -2.02
C ALA A 154 -3.93 15.02 -1.04
N ALA A 155 -3.91 16.35 -1.03
CA ALA A 155 -4.72 17.13 -0.10
C ALA A 155 -6.07 17.51 -0.69
N TYR A 156 -7.13 17.54 0.13
CA TYR A 156 -8.50 17.82 -0.30
C TYR A 156 -9.19 18.87 0.59
N LEU A 157 -9.92 19.78 -0.07
CA LEU A 157 -10.90 20.70 0.54
C LEU A 157 -12.05 20.94 -0.45
N PRO A 158 -13.16 21.55 -0.06
CA PRO A 158 -13.64 21.71 1.31
C PRO A 158 -14.13 20.36 1.87
N TRP A 159 -14.62 20.37 3.10
CA TRP A 159 -15.33 19.21 3.64
C TRP A 159 -16.65 18.97 2.90
N LEU A 160 -17.10 17.72 2.96
CA LEU A 160 -18.33 17.26 2.34
C LEU A 160 -19.51 17.50 3.29
N VAL A 161 -20.71 17.61 2.74
CA VAL A 161 -21.95 17.62 3.53
C VAL A 161 -22.74 16.37 3.21
N VAL A 162 -23.05 15.59 4.24
CA VAL A 162 -23.95 14.42 4.17
C VAL A 162 -25.28 14.83 4.78
N ASP A 163 -26.38 14.36 4.20
CA ASP A 163 -27.75 14.59 4.69
C ASP A 163 -28.37 13.24 5.07
N GLU A 164 -28.57 13.02 6.36
CA GLU A 164 -29.22 11.83 6.89
C GLU A 164 -30.56 12.23 7.51
N GLY A 165 -31.65 12.03 6.77
CA GLY A 165 -32.99 12.30 7.27
C GLY A 165 -33.27 13.78 7.59
N GLY A 166 -32.57 14.71 6.93
CA GLY A 166 -32.66 16.15 7.14
C GLY A 166 -31.60 16.72 8.09
N GLU A 167 -30.79 15.87 8.74
CA GLU A 167 -29.64 16.31 9.52
C GLU A 167 -28.42 16.43 8.61
N ARG A 168 -27.88 17.65 8.50
CA ARG A 168 -26.73 17.96 7.63
C ARG A 168 -25.45 18.02 8.42
N THR A 169 -24.54 17.09 8.15
CA THR A 169 -23.27 16.96 8.88
C THR A 169 -22.08 17.20 7.94
N ALA A 170 -21.12 18.00 8.41
CA ALA A 170 -19.86 18.23 7.71
C ALA A 170 -18.88 17.08 7.99
N VAL A 171 -18.31 16.49 6.95
CA VAL A 171 -17.45 15.31 7.06
C VAL A 171 -16.21 15.42 6.17
N PRO A 172 -15.05 14.84 6.57
CA PRO A 172 -13.84 14.91 5.78
C PRO A 172 -13.97 14.19 4.41
N PRO A 173 -13.34 14.71 3.34
CA PRO A 173 -13.46 14.13 2.00
C PRO A 173 -12.69 12.83 1.77
N SER A 174 -11.61 12.55 2.53
CA SER A 174 -10.68 11.43 2.30
C SER A 174 -11.36 10.06 2.13
N GLY A 175 -12.38 9.74 2.93
CA GLY A 175 -13.13 8.48 2.82
C GLY A 175 -13.87 8.34 1.49
N ALA A 176 -14.61 9.38 1.08
CA ALA A 176 -15.31 9.40 -0.20
C ALA A 176 -14.34 9.36 -1.38
N VAL A 177 -13.23 10.12 -1.30
CA VAL A 177 -12.16 10.13 -2.29
C VAL A 177 -11.56 8.72 -2.44
N ALA A 178 -11.25 8.04 -1.33
CA ALA A 178 -10.74 6.67 -1.37
C ALA A 178 -11.71 5.72 -2.08
N GLY A 179 -13.02 5.88 -1.86
CA GLY A 179 -14.04 5.11 -2.56
C GLY A 179 -14.03 5.38 -4.07
N VAL A 180 -13.93 6.65 -4.49
CA VAL A 180 -13.78 7.00 -5.91
C VAL A 180 -12.52 6.37 -6.51
N LEU A 181 -11.38 6.41 -5.80
CA LEU A 181 -10.14 5.79 -6.26
C LEU A 181 -10.27 4.28 -6.43
N SER A 182 -10.98 3.61 -5.52
CA SER A 182 -11.25 2.17 -5.59
C SER A 182 -12.19 1.83 -6.75
N ARG A 183 -13.27 2.60 -6.91
CA ARG A 183 -14.23 2.45 -8.01
C ARG A 183 -13.55 2.60 -9.38
N MET A 184 -12.71 3.61 -9.54
CA MET A 184 -11.99 3.84 -10.80
C MET A 184 -10.89 2.80 -11.03
N ALA A 185 -10.27 2.26 -9.96
CA ALA A 185 -9.27 1.21 -10.11
C ALA A 185 -9.82 -0.07 -10.75
N ALA A 186 -11.13 -0.34 -10.65
CA ALA A 186 -11.79 -1.44 -11.33
C ALA A 186 -11.74 -1.32 -12.88
N GLU A 187 -11.73 -0.09 -13.39
CA GLU A 187 -11.61 0.22 -14.82
C GLU A 187 -10.14 0.50 -15.23
N GLY A 188 -9.30 0.90 -14.26
CA GLY A 188 -7.87 1.09 -14.39
C GLY A 188 -7.34 2.12 -13.39
N ALA A 189 -6.32 1.76 -12.59
CA ALA A 189 -5.78 2.62 -11.52
C ALA A 189 -5.16 3.95 -11.99
N TRP A 190 -5.01 4.15 -13.30
CA TRP A 190 -4.36 5.29 -13.96
C TRP A 190 -5.32 6.41 -14.40
N GLY A 191 -6.64 6.22 -14.29
CA GLY A 191 -7.61 7.29 -14.55
C GLY A 191 -7.43 8.45 -13.57
N ALA A 192 -7.48 9.70 -14.06
CA ALA A 192 -7.45 10.86 -13.17
C ALA A 192 -8.78 10.96 -12.41
N PRO A 193 -8.79 10.90 -11.06
CA PRO A 193 -10.01 10.96 -10.24
C PRO A 193 -10.57 12.38 -10.15
N ALA A 194 -10.92 12.97 -11.29
CA ALA A 194 -11.48 14.32 -11.38
C ALA A 194 -12.48 14.46 -12.53
N GLY A 195 -13.41 15.40 -12.40
CA GLY A 195 -14.40 15.72 -13.41
C GLY A 195 -15.62 14.79 -13.37
N ALA A 196 -16.28 14.65 -14.53
CA ALA A 196 -17.60 14.03 -14.63
C ALA A 196 -17.65 12.56 -14.19
N ASP A 197 -16.54 11.83 -14.30
CA ASP A 197 -16.45 10.42 -13.90
C ASP A 197 -16.12 10.24 -12.40
N ALA A 198 -15.74 11.34 -11.73
CA ALA A 198 -15.37 11.39 -10.32
C ALA A 198 -16.47 12.00 -9.43
N THR A 199 -17.73 11.65 -9.69
CA THR A 199 -18.88 12.04 -8.86
C THR A 199 -18.84 11.39 -7.49
N LEU A 200 -19.24 12.14 -6.47
CA LEU A 200 -19.40 11.66 -5.10
C LEU A 200 -20.84 11.19 -4.86
N ARG A 201 -20.96 9.99 -4.30
CA ARG A 201 -22.22 9.34 -3.89
C ARG A 201 -22.42 9.53 -2.39
N ALA A 202 -23.68 9.56 -1.95
CA ALA A 202 -24.08 9.81 -0.55
C ALA A 202 -23.59 11.16 0.01
N VAL A 203 -23.41 12.16 -0.86
CA VAL A 203 -22.97 13.51 -0.49
C VAL A 203 -23.95 14.52 -1.10
N SER A 204 -24.48 15.43 -0.28
CA SER A 204 -25.45 16.45 -0.69
C SER A 204 -24.81 17.75 -1.16
N GLY A 205 -23.54 17.98 -0.82
CA GLY A 205 -22.80 19.18 -1.20
C GLY A 205 -21.45 19.30 -0.51
N THR A 206 -20.96 20.53 -0.45
CA THR A 206 -19.71 20.91 0.22
C THR A 206 -19.96 21.99 1.26
N THR A 207 -19.10 22.08 2.29
CA THR A 207 -19.24 23.08 3.36
C THR A 207 -18.99 24.51 2.87
N ALA A 208 -18.21 24.67 1.81
CA ALA A 208 -17.93 25.93 1.16
C ALA A 208 -17.96 25.79 -0.36
N GLU A 209 -18.19 26.90 -1.06
CA GLU A 209 -17.96 26.99 -2.50
C GLU A 209 -16.53 27.50 -2.76
N VAL A 210 -15.77 26.79 -3.60
CA VAL A 210 -14.43 27.24 -3.99
C VAL A 210 -14.54 28.26 -5.11
N ARG A 211 -14.04 29.47 -4.86
CA ARG A 211 -14.08 30.59 -5.84
C ARG A 211 -13.25 30.26 -7.08
N GLN A 212 -13.74 30.66 -8.25
CA GLN A 212 -13.04 30.47 -9.53
C GLN A 212 -11.61 31.04 -9.52
N ALA A 213 -11.41 32.19 -8.87
CA ALA A 213 -10.10 32.86 -8.78
C ALA A 213 -9.07 32.08 -7.92
N ASP A 214 -9.52 31.17 -7.05
CA ASP A 214 -8.63 30.40 -6.18
C ASP A 214 -8.24 29.03 -6.77
N LEU A 215 -9.02 28.51 -7.73
CA LEU A 215 -8.83 27.16 -8.27
C LEU A 215 -7.43 26.95 -8.85
N GLU A 216 -6.93 27.91 -9.63
CA GLU A 216 -5.59 27.80 -10.22
C GLU A 216 -4.49 27.83 -9.15
N ARG A 217 -4.63 28.71 -8.14
CA ARG A 217 -3.70 28.80 -7.02
C ARG A 217 -3.65 27.49 -6.23
N LEU A 218 -4.80 26.95 -5.86
CA LEU A 218 -4.92 25.67 -5.16
C LEU A 218 -4.31 24.52 -5.96
N ALA A 219 -4.62 24.44 -7.26
CA ALA A 219 -4.07 23.39 -8.12
C ALA A 219 -2.55 23.51 -8.27
N LEU A 220 -2.01 24.74 -8.34
CA LEU A 220 -0.56 24.96 -8.33
C LEU A 220 0.09 24.50 -7.02
N ASP A 221 -0.58 24.69 -5.89
CA ASP A 221 -0.14 24.24 -4.56
C ASP A 221 -0.37 22.72 -4.32
N GLY A 222 -0.87 21.99 -5.32
CA GLY A 222 -1.12 20.55 -5.20
C GLY A 222 -2.36 20.19 -4.38
N VAL A 223 -3.24 21.17 -4.15
CA VAL A 223 -4.47 21.02 -3.38
C VAL A 223 -5.64 20.73 -4.32
N ASN A 224 -6.31 19.61 -4.08
CA ASN A 224 -7.45 19.17 -4.84
C ASN A 224 -8.74 19.71 -4.22
N THR A 225 -9.72 20.00 -5.07
CA THR A 225 -10.98 20.59 -4.63
C THR A 225 -12.16 19.65 -4.85
N VAL A 226 -13.23 19.81 -4.08
CA VAL A 226 -14.54 19.24 -4.39
C VAL A 226 -15.48 20.36 -4.79
N ARG A 227 -16.20 20.19 -5.90
CA ARG A 227 -17.12 21.20 -6.43
C ARG A 227 -18.49 20.62 -6.67
N THR A 228 -19.53 21.40 -6.41
CA THR A 228 -20.92 21.01 -6.62
C THR A 228 -21.41 21.50 -7.97
N PHE A 229 -21.92 20.59 -8.79
CA PHE A 229 -22.52 20.87 -10.10
C PHE A 229 -23.99 20.41 -10.11
N PRO A 230 -24.79 20.74 -11.15
CA PRO A 230 -26.16 20.23 -11.27
C PRO A 230 -26.27 18.69 -11.20
N GLY A 231 -25.23 17.96 -11.63
CA GLY A 231 -25.13 16.49 -11.52
C GLY A 231 -24.62 15.97 -10.17
N GLY A 232 -24.44 16.84 -9.18
CA GLY A 232 -23.94 16.51 -7.85
C GLY A 232 -22.48 16.93 -7.60
N PRO A 233 -21.94 16.67 -6.40
CA PRO A 233 -20.56 16.96 -6.04
C PRO A 233 -19.57 16.07 -6.81
N GLN A 234 -18.48 16.66 -7.29
CA GLN A 234 -17.44 15.99 -8.08
C GLN A 234 -16.06 16.37 -7.57
N LEU A 235 -15.12 15.43 -7.63
CA LEU A 235 -13.71 15.73 -7.41
C LEU A 235 -13.19 16.62 -8.54
N TRP A 236 -12.41 17.63 -8.16
CA TRP A 236 -11.88 18.66 -9.04
C TRP A 236 -10.40 18.87 -8.73
N GLY A 237 -9.59 17.99 -9.29
CA GLY A 237 -8.15 17.92 -9.11
C GLY A 237 -7.68 16.50 -8.84
N ALA A 238 -6.48 16.17 -9.31
CA ALA A 238 -5.84 14.88 -9.10
C ALA A 238 -4.31 15.05 -8.94
N ARG A 239 -3.90 16.00 -8.10
CA ARG A 239 -2.51 16.39 -7.86
C ARG A 239 -2.03 15.93 -6.50
N THR A 240 -0.73 15.72 -6.40
CA THR A 240 -0.04 15.55 -5.12
C THR A 240 0.43 16.92 -4.61
N LEU A 241 0.90 16.99 -3.36
CA LEU A 241 1.53 18.20 -2.84
C LEU A 241 2.86 18.56 -3.53
N ALA A 242 3.49 17.63 -4.26
CA ALA A 242 4.71 17.90 -5.03
C ALA A 242 4.43 18.58 -6.39
N ALA A 243 3.18 18.86 -6.73
CA ALA A 243 2.80 19.42 -8.04
C ALA A 243 3.52 20.74 -8.41
N ARG A 244 3.85 21.56 -7.41
CA ARG A 244 4.60 22.82 -7.55
C ARG A 244 6.10 22.59 -7.74
N ASP A 245 6.64 21.64 -7.00
CA ASP A 245 8.09 21.56 -6.72
C ASP A 245 8.80 20.56 -7.65
N SER A 246 8.04 19.67 -8.30
CA SER A 246 8.59 18.63 -9.18
C SER A 246 8.23 18.87 -10.65
N SER A 247 9.13 18.48 -11.55
CA SER A 247 8.87 18.33 -12.98
C SER A 247 8.39 16.93 -13.35
N GLU A 248 8.66 15.93 -12.50
CA GLU A 248 8.38 14.52 -12.79
C GLU A 248 6.88 14.21 -12.69
N PRO A 249 6.23 13.69 -13.74
CA PRO A 249 4.80 13.44 -13.74
C PRO A 249 4.30 12.53 -12.59
N ALA A 250 4.99 11.43 -12.28
CA ALA A 250 4.68 10.54 -11.14
C ALA A 250 4.88 11.19 -9.78
N GLU A 251 5.53 12.34 -9.70
CA GLU A 251 5.56 13.10 -8.46
C GLU A 251 4.42 14.10 -8.40
N ARG A 252 3.97 14.67 -9.51
CA ARG A 252 2.99 15.77 -9.55
C ARG A 252 1.53 15.31 -9.57
N TYR A 253 1.25 14.20 -10.25
CA TYR A 253 -0.11 13.76 -10.52
C TYR A 253 -0.41 12.47 -9.76
N LEU A 254 -1.52 12.47 -9.02
CA LEU A 254 -1.94 11.35 -8.18
C LEU A 254 -2.15 10.07 -9.01
N SER A 255 -2.77 10.18 -10.18
CA SER A 255 -3.01 9.03 -11.05
C SER A 255 -1.71 8.43 -11.61
N VAL A 256 -0.76 9.28 -12.01
CA VAL A 256 0.54 8.83 -12.52
C VAL A 256 1.36 8.20 -11.40
N ARG A 257 1.39 8.80 -10.20
CA ARG A 257 2.04 8.22 -9.02
C ARG A 257 1.52 6.82 -8.72
N ARG A 258 0.20 6.68 -8.63
CA ARG A 258 -0.46 5.39 -8.35
C ARG A 258 -0.21 4.36 -9.45
N LEU A 259 -0.20 4.77 -10.72
CA LEU A 259 0.17 3.89 -11.84
C LEU A 259 1.61 3.40 -11.68
N THR A 260 2.56 4.31 -11.45
CA THR A 260 3.96 3.96 -11.26
C THR A 260 4.15 3.02 -10.08
N ASP A 261 3.57 3.32 -8.91
CA ASP A 261 3.63 2.44 -7.74
C ASP A 261 3.04 1.06 -8.03
N HIS A 262 1.88 1.00 -8.69
CA HIS A 262 1.26 -0.25 -9.10
C HIS A 262 2.17 -1.08 -10.01
N VAL A 263 2.81 -0.44 -11.01
CA VAL A 263 3.74 -1.11 -11.92
C VAL A 263 4.96 -1.65 -11.17
N LEU A 264 5.59 -0.82 -10.35
CA LEU A 264 6.82 -1.20 -9.65
C LEU A 264 6.56 -2.33 -8.64
N THR A 265 5.48 -2.26 -7.87
CA THR A 265 5.10 -3.32 -6.92
C THR A 265 4.76 -4.62 -7.67
N SER A 266 3.97 -4.55 -8.75
CA SER A 266 3.64 -5.73 -9.55
C SER A 266 4.88 -6.40 -10.12
N LEU A 267 5.81 -5.62 -10.67
CA LEU A 267 7.07 -6.14 -11.21
C LEU A 267 7.93 -6.75 -10.10
N GLU A 268 8.10 -6.09 -8.96
CA GLU A 268 8.88 -6.65 -7.85
C GLU A 268 8.33 -7.99 -7.36
N ASP A 269 7.00 -8.08 -7.18
CA ASP A 269 6.35 -9.33 -6.79
C ASP A 269 6.48 -10.40 -7.87
N GLY A 270 6.27 -10.03 -9.13
CA GLY A 270 6.38 -10.94 -10.27
C GLY A 270 7.80 -11.42 -10.57
N MET A 271 8.83 -10.64 -10.20
CA MET A 271 10.24 -10.99 -10.42
C MET A 271 10.87 -11.76 -9.26
N GLN A 272 10.12 -12.13 -8.21
CA GLN A 272 10.64 -12.91 -7.08
C GLN A 272 11.27 -14.26 -7.49
N PHE A 273 10.90 -14.82 -8.66
CA PHE A 273 11.51 -16.06 -9.18
C PHE A 273 13.01 -15.95 -9.49
N VAL A 274 13.54 -14.72 -9.57
CA VAL A 274 14.95 -14.42 -9.81
C VAL A 274 15.80 -14.77 -8.58
N ALA A 275 15.20 -14.73 -7.38
CA ALA A 275 15.87 -15.07 -6.14
C ALA A 275 16.53 -16.46 -6.22
N GLY A 276 17.83 -16.50 -5.92
CA GLY A 276 18.65 -17.69 -5.95
C GLY A 276 18.91 -18.35 -7.30
N ARG A 277 18.56 -17.68 -8.40
CA ARG A 277 19.08 -18.07 -9.71
C ARG A 277 20.50 -17.55 -9.86
N ARG A 278 21.41 -18.39 -10.35
CA ARG A 278 22.70 -17.90 -10.84
C ARG A 278 22.42 -16.90 -11.96
N PRO A 279 23.18 -15.80 -12.08
CA PRO A 279 23.08 -14.86 -13.20
C PRO A 279 23.65 -15.51 -14.46
N GLU A 280 22.97 -16.53 -14.95
CA GLU A 280 23.27 -17.24 -16.19
C GLU A 280 22.70 -16.48 -17.40
N PRO A 281 23.31 -16.60 -18.58
CA PRO A 281 22.76 -16.07 -19.82
C PRO A 281 21.30 -16.49 -19.99
N GLY A 282 20.40 -15.53 -20.18
CA GLY A 282 18.96 -15.76 -20.40
C GLY A 282 18.04 -15.43 -19.22
N VAL A 283 18.53 -15.30 -17.98
CA VAL A 283 17.69 -14.84 -16.84
C VAL A 283 17.24 -13.40 -17.05
N GLY A 284 18.15 -12.51 -17.47
CA GLY A 284 17.82 -11.11 -17.80
C GLY A 284 16.81 -11.01 -18.94
N ASP A 285 16.96 -11.84 -19.98
CA ASP A 285 15.99 -11.90 -21.08
C ASP A 285 14.60 -12.34 -20.62
N LEU A 286 14.51 -13.28 -19.67
CA LEU A 286 13.25 -13.72 -19.10
C LEU A 286 12.60 -12.60 -18.27
N VAL A 287 13.38 -11.92 -17.42
CA VAL A 287 12.92 -10.76 -16.63
C VAL A 287 12.39 -9.66 -17.56
N ARG A 288 13.16 -9.32 -18.61
CA ARG A 288 12.77 -8.32 -19.61
C ARG A 288 11.46 -8.69 -20.29
N ARG A 289 11.33 -9.92 -20.81
CA ARG A 289 10.09 -10.38 -21.46
C ARG A 289 8.89 -10.33 -20.51
N ARG A 290 9.05 -10.78 -19.27
CA ARG A 290 7.97 -10.73 -18.26
C ARG A 290 7.52 -9.31 -17.95
N ALA A 291 8.46 -8.36 -17.88
CA ALA A 291 8.15 -6.96 -17.72
C ALA A 291 7.42 -6.39 -18.96
N GLU A 292 7.91 -6.69 -20.16
CA GLU A 292 7.29 -6.25 -21.42
C GLU A 292 5.87 -6.80 -21.59
N ASP A 293 5.62 -8.07 -21.28
CA ASP A 293 4.29 -8.70 -21.36
C ASP A 293 3.28 -7.99 -20.42
N PHE A 294 3.71 -7.65 -19.21
CA PHE A 294 2.89 -6.93 -18.23
C PHE A 294 2.59 -5.50 -18.68
N LEU A 295 3.61 -4.78 -19.16
CA LEU A 295 3.48 -3.42 -19.66
C LEU A 295 2.66 -3.35 -20.95
N ASP A 296 2.75 -4.34 -21.84
CA ASP A 296 1.88 -4.49 -23.01
C ASP A 296 0.41 -4.61 -22.58
N GLY A 297 0.14 -5.44 -21.56
CA GLY A 297 -1.19 -5.59 -21.00
C GLY A 297 -1.77 -4.28 -20.47
N LEU A 298 -0.94 -3.45 -19.82
CA LEU A 298 -1.32 -2.11 -19.34
C LEU A 298 -1.55 -1.13 -20.49
N TRP A 299 -0.65 -1.09 -21.48
CA TRP A 299 -0.78 -0.25 -22.67
C TRP A 299 -2.06 -0.55 -23.47
N ARG A 300 -2.38 -1.83 -23.68
CA ARG A 300 -3.63 -2.24 -24.37
C ARG A 300 -4.90 -1.81 -23.63
N ARG A 301 -4.83 -1.64 -22.31
CA ARG A 301 -5.92 -1.10 -21.49
C ARG A 301 -5.90 0.44 -21.40
N GLY A 302 -4.99 1.11 -22.11
CA GLY A 302 -4.88 2.56 -22.14
C GLY A 302 -4.15 3.17 -20.94
N ALA A 303 -3.45 2.37 -20.14
CA ALA A 303 -2.70 2.87 -18.98
C ALA A 303 -1.46 3.68 -19.36
N LEU A 304 -0.87 3.35 -20.50
CA LEU A 304 0.32 3.96 -21.05
C LEU A 304 -0.03 4.57 -22.41
N VAL A 305 0.58 5.69 -22.74
CA VAL A 305 0.22 6.51 -23.91
C VAL A 305 1.24 6.26 -25.02
N GLY A 306 0.77 5.85 -26.20
CA GLY A 306 1.60 5.63 -27.38
C GLY A 306 0.84 4.93 -28.50
N ASP A 307 1.15 5.28 -29.75
CA ASP A 307 0.56 4.65 -30.95
C ASP A 307 1.15 3.25 -31.22
N ARG A 308 2.24 2.90 -30.53
CA ARG A 308 2.93 1.61 -30.60
C ARG A 308 3.68 1.33 -29.29
N PRO A 309 4.01 0.06 -28.98
CA PRO A 309 4.67 -0.31 -27.72
C PRO A 309 5.93 0.50 -27.41
N GLU A 310 6.79 0.74 -28.41
CA GLU A 310 8.09 1.40 -28.25
C GLU A 310 7.99 2.89 -27.90
N ARG A 311 6.78 3.47 -28.00
CA ARG A 311 6.47 4.83 -27.54
C ARG A 311 5.70 4.85 -26.23
N ALA A 312 5.20 3.71 -25.78
CA ALA A 312 4.41 3.59 -24.55
C ALA A 312 5.27 3.09 -23.37
N TYR A 313 6.17 2.15 -23.62
CA TYR A 313 7.07 1.62 -22.60
C TYR A 313 8.35 1.03 -23.18
N PHE A 314 9.31 0.77 -22.29
CA PHE A 314 10.41 -0.15 -22.56
C PHE A 314 10.82 -0.88 -21.28
N ALA A 315 11.46 -2.04 -21.44
CA ALA A 315 12.17 -2.73 -20.36
C ALA A 315 13.57 -3.15 -20.82
N ARG A 316 14.56 -3.07 -19.95
CA ARG A 316 15.93 -3.52 -20.21
C ARG A 316 16.48 -4.24 -18.99
N CYS A 317 17.08 -5.41 -19.22
CA CYS A 317 17.68 -6.22 -18.17
C CYS A 317 18.82 -7.04 -18.78
N ASP A 318 19.94 -6.35 -19.02
CA ASP A 318 21.10 -6.88 -19.73
C ASP A 318 22.40 -6.23 -19.22
N ALA A 319 23.52 -6.45 -19.92
CA ALA A 319 24.83 -5.91 -19.52
C ALA A 319 24.91 -4.37 -19.55
N SER A 320 23.95 -3.68 -20.19
CA SER A 320 23.85 -2.22 -20.15
C SER A 320 23.20 -1.70 -18.85
N THR A 321 22.42 -2.53 -18.14
CA THR A 321 21.76 -2.15 -16.88
C THR A 321 22.40 -2.80 -15.66
N THR A 322 22.94 -4.00 -15.81
CA THR A 322 23.55 -4.79 -14.73
C THR A 322 25.07 -4.79 -14.86
N THR A 323 25.75 -4.16 -13.91
CA THR A 323 27.22 -4.05 -13.90
C THR A 323 27.89 -5.31 -13.36
N SER A 324 29.20 -5.46 -13.58
CA SER A 324 29.98 -6.53 -12.94
C SER A 324 29.97 -6.46 -11.41
N GLU A 325 29.85 -5.26 -10.84
CA GLU A 325 29.71 -5.05 -9.39
C GLU A 325 28.34 -5.52 -8.89
N ASP A 326 27.27 -5.24 -9.64
CA ASP A 326 25.94 -5.75 -9.33
C ASP A 326 25.93 -7.28 -9.32
N LEU A 327 26.49 -7.91 -10.36
CA LEU A 327 26.60 -9.37 -10.42
C LEU A 327 27.42 -9.95 -9.26
N ALA A 328 28.55 -9.33 -8.92
CA ALA A 328 29.38 -9.76 -7.79
C ALA A 328 28.64 -9.64 -6.45
N ALA A 329 27.77 -8.64 -6.32
CA ALA A 329 26.92 -8.44 -5.16
C ALA A 329 25.61 -9.25 -5.21
N GLY A 330 25.44 -10.13 -6.19
CA GLY A 330 24.23 -10.94 -6.34
C GLY A 330 23.01 -10.13 -6.75
N ARG A 331 23.17 -9.08 -7.57
CA ARG A 331 22.07 -8.23 -8.05
C ARG A 331 21.94 -8.27 -9.56
N MET A 332 20.70 -8.10 -10.02
CA MET A 332 20.35 -7.82 -11.41
C MET A 332 19.50 -6.56 -11.47
N VAL A 333 19.62 -5.78 -12.53
CA VAL A 333 18.98 -4.47 -12.62
C VAL A 333 18.02 -4.45 -13.80
N LEU A 334 16.73 -4.33 -13.49
CA LEU A 334 15.67 -4.10 -14.45
C LEU A 334 15.42 -2.58 -14.56
N LEU A 335 15.63 -2.03 -15.74
CA LEU A 335 15.29 -0.64 -16.06
C LEU A 335 13.98 -0.63 -16.85
N VAL A 336 12.98 0.12 -16.39
CA VAL A 336 11.69 0.26 -17.07
C VAL A 336 11.40 1.72 -17.36
N GLY A 337 10.86 2.02 -18.54
CA GLY A 337 10.37 3.34 -18.90
C GLY A 337 8.86 3.31 -19.12
N LEU A 338 8.15 4.28 -18.55
CA LEU A 338 6.69 4.39 -18.61
C LEU A 338 6.30 5.73 -19.24
N ALA A 339 5.53 5.71 -20.32
CA ALA A 339 4.97 6.93 -20.91
C ALA A 339 3.53 7.12 -20.42
N ALA A 340 3.34 7.76 -19.27
CA ALA A 340 2.02 7.90 -18.65
C ALA A 340 1.18 9.06 -19.20
N LEU A 341 1.83 10.11 -19.73
CA LEU A 341 1.13 11.33 -20.20
C LEU A 341 1.30 11.60 -21.69
N LYS A 342 2.46 11.31 -22.26
CA LYS A 342 2.77 11.62 -23.66
C LYS A 342 3.62 10.52 -24.31
N PRO A 343 3.33 10.14 -25.57
CA PRO A 343 4.12 9.15 -26.28
C PRO A 343 5.60 9.50 -26.37
N GLY A 344 6.47 8.58 -25.97
CA GLY A 344 7.92 8.70 -26.06
C GLY A 344 8.58 9.59 -24.99
N GLU A 345 7.80 10.19 -24.07
CA GLU A 345 8.32 10.84 -22.87
C GLU A 345 8.24 9.82 -21.72
N PHE A 346 9.37 9.21 -21.37
CA PHE A 346 9.43 8.12 -20.38
C PHE A 346 9.84 8.60 -18.99
N GLU A 347 9.08 8.16 -18.01
CA GLU A 347 9.50 8.11 -16.61
C GLU A 347 10.28 6.81 -16.41
N VAL A 348 11.57 6.93 -16.05
CA VAL A 348 12.48 5.79 -16.02
C VAL A 348 12.74 5.36 -14.58
N HIS A 349 12.45 4.10 -14.29
CA HIS A 349 12.60 3.50 -12.98
C HIS A 349 13.57 2.32 -13.00
N ARG A 350 14.36 2.20 -11.93
CA ARG A 350 15.38 1.17 -11.77
C ARG A 350 14.97 0.24 -10.62
N LEU A 351 14.68 -1.02 -10.96
CA LEU A 351 14.39 -2.09 -10.02
C LEU A 351 15.62 -2.96 -9.82
N VAL A 352 16.04 -3.11 -8.56
CA VAL A 352 17.16 -3.97 -8.18
C VAL A 352 16.61 -5.31 -7.72
N LEU A 353 16.90 -6.35 -8.48
CA LEU A 353 16.46 -7.72 -8.23
C LEU A 353 17.58 -8.48 -7.52
N ASP A 354 17.26 -9.07 -6.38
CA ASP A 354 18.19 -9.93 -5.67
C ASP A 354 18.27 -11.30 -6.37
N THR A 355 19.46 -11.64 -6.85
CA THR A 355 19.81 -12.91 -7.49
C THR A 355 20.62 -13.80 -6.55
N ALA A 356 21.06 -13.28 -5.39
CA ALA A 356 21.71 -14.11 -4.41
C ALA A 356 20.75 -15.25 -4.05
N VAL A 357 21.31 -16.44 -3.82
CA VAL A 357 20.56 -17.53 -3.18
C VAL A 357 20.00 -16.93 -1.92
N ALA A 358 18.66 -16.79 -1.86
CA ALA A 358 17.95 -16.50 -0.63
C ALA A 358 18.64 -17.38 0.41
N SER A 359 19.41 -16.77 1.30
CA SER A 359 20.32 -17.52 2.14
C SER A 359 19.45 -18.56 2.83
N ALA A 360 19.73 -19.84 2.60
CA ALA A 360 18.91 -20.93 3.15
C ALA A 360 18.64 -20.57 4.60
N PRO A 361 17.36 -20.50 5.02
CA PRO A 361 16.96 -19.69 6.15
C PRO A 361 17.88 -20.03 7.32
N GLN A 362 18.66 -19.02 7.72
CA GLN A 362 19.82 -19.28 8.57
C GLN A 362 19.30 -19.83 9.89
N VAL A 363 19.67 -21.08 10.20
CA VAL A 363 19.37 -21.65 11.51
C VAL A 363 20.32 -21.00 12.50
N LEU A 364 19.78 -20.09 13.31
CA LEU A 364 20.53 -19.33 14.28
C LEU A 364 20.63 -20.11 15.61
N PRO A 365 21.72 -19.93 16.38
CA PRO A 365 21.76 -20.36 17.77
C PRO A 365 20.60 -19.74 18.56
N ALA A 366 20.04 -20.46 19.53
CA ALA A 366 18.80 -20.07 20.22
C ALA A 366 18.76 -18.61 20.71
N GLN A 367 19.87 -18.10 21.25
CA GLN A 367 19.95 -16.72 21.73
C GLN A 367 19.94 -15.69 20.59
N ALA A 368 20.69 -15.95 19.50
CA ALA A 368 20.71 -15.09 18.33
C ALA A 368 19.38 -15.14 17.56
N ALA A 369 18.76 -16.32 17.48
CA ALA A 369 17.45 -16.52 16.88
C ALA A 369 16.38 -15.73 17.63
N LEU A 370 16.40 -15.78 18.97
CA LEU A 370 15.48 -14.98 19.77
C LEU A 370 15.75 -13.48 19.60
N ALA A 371 17.01 -13.04 19.59
CA ALA A 371 17.34 -11.63 19.37
C ALA A 371 16.88 -11.12 17.99
N ALA A 372 17.06 -11.92 16.93
CA ALA A 372 16.60 -11.60 15.58
C ALA A 372 15.06 -11.57 15.51
N ALA A 373 14.39 -12.57 16.10
CA ALA A 373 12.93 -12.62 16.14
C ALA A 373 12.35 -11.43 16.92
N THR A 374 12.94 -11.10 18.08
CA THR A 374 12.54 -9.93 18.88
C THR A 374 12.77 -8.63 18.13
N ARG A 375 13.85 -8.51 17.34
CA ARG A 375 14.09 -7.33 16.50
C ARG A 375 13.05 -7.20 15.40
N ALA A 376 12.81 -8.29 14.64
CA ALA A 376 11.78 -8.33 13.61
C ALA A 376 10.38 -8.06 14.18
N ALA A 377 10.13 -8.54 15.41
CA ALA A 377 8.88 -8.30 16.12
C ALA A 377 8.79 -6.85 16.60
N LYS A 378 9.91 -6.23 17.02
CA LYS A 378 9.96 -4.81 17.37
C LYS A 378 9.74 -3.91 16.15
N GLU A 379 10.35 -4.22 15.01
CA GLU A 379 10.15 -3.49 13.75
C GLU A 379 8.71 -3.54 13.25
N ARG A 380 8.00 -4.64 13.58
CA ARG A 380 6.59 -4.86 13.23
C ARG A 380 5.63 -4.66 14.39
N LEU A 381 6.16 -4.22 15.53
CA LEU A 381 5.42 -3.86 16.73
C LEU A 381 4.46 -4.97 17.20
N THR A 382 4.98 -6.20 17.21
CA THR A 382 4.28 -7.44 17.54
C THR A 382 5.08 -8.30 18.52
N VAL A 383 4.55 -9.47 18.87
CA VAL A 383 5.19 -10.47 19.72
C VAL A 383 5.79 -11.62 18.92
N VAL A 384 6.77 -12.28 19.53
CA VAL A 384 7.36 -13.51 19.00
C VAL A 384 6.57 -14.72 19.49
N ARG A 385 6.01 -15.50 18.58
CA ARG A 385 5.37 -16.78 18.88
C ARG A 385 6.35 -17.92 18.61
N ARG A 386 6.66 -18.69 19.66
CA ARG A 386 7.57 -19.84 19.58
C ARG A 386 6.82 -21.09 19.13
N VAL A 387 7.37 -21.81 18.16
CA VAL A 387 6.77 -23.03 17.61
C VAL A 387 7.85 -24.10 17.49
N ASP A 388 7.63 -25.27 18.08
CA ASP A 388 8.51 -26.43 17.94
C ASP A 388 8.18 -27.17 16.63
N LEU A 389 9.19 -27.35 15.76
CA LEU A 389 8.98 -28.01 14.47
C LEU A 389 8.90 -29.55 14.56
N ARG A 390 9.41 -30.17 15.63
CA ARG A 390 9.42 -31.64 15.78
C ARG A 390 8.05 -32.30 15.65
N PRO A 391 6.98 -31.81 16.30
CA PRO A 391 5.64 -32.41 16.16
C PRO A 391 4.98 -32.07 14.80
N LEU A 392 5.48 -31.07 14.08
CA LEU A 392 4.86 -30.59 12.84
C LEU A 392 5.36 -31.32 11.60
N VAL A 393 6.59 -31.83 11.65
CA VAL A 393 7.23 -32.51 10.51
C VAL A 393 7.11 -34.03 10.65
N SER A 394 6.42 -34.66 9.71
CA SER A 394 6.17 -36.11 9.69
C SER A 394 6.62 -36.76 8.38
N GLY A 395 6.66 -38.10 8.30
CA GLY A 395 6.92 -38.85 7.06
C GLY A 395 6.01 -38.47 5.89
N ASP A 396 4.80 -38.01 6.19
CA ASP A 396 3.80 -37.59 5.22
C ASP A 396 3.95 -36.09 4.91
N ALA A 397 4.17 -35.77 3.63
CA ALA A 397 4.33 -34.40 3.16
C ALA A 397 3.04 -33.59 3.26
N VAL A 398 1.88 -34.20 2.98
CA VAL A 398 0.58 -33.53 3.01
C VAL A 398 0.20 -33.16 4.44
N GLU A 399 0.44 -34.07 5.38
CA GLU A 399 0.17 -33.80 6.79
C GLU A 399 1.13 -32.76 7.38
N THR A 400 2.40 -32.77 6.96
CA THR A 400 3.40 -31.75 7.35
C THR A 400 2.97 -30.37 6.85
N GLU A 401 2.55 -30.25 5.60
CA GLU A 401 2.03 -29.02 5.02
C GLU A 401 0.78 -28.53 5.75
N ARG A 402 -0.19 -29.40 6.01
CA ARG A 402 -1.41 -29.05 6.76
C ARG A 402 -1.10 -28.52 8.16
N ARG A 403 -0.12 -29.09 8.86
CA ARG A 403 0.30 -28.66 10.20
C ARG A 403 1.00 -27.31 10.18
N LEU A 404 1.98 -27.13 9.30
CA LEU A 404 2.69 -25.86 9.17
C LEU A 404 1.76 -24.74 8.71
N SER A 405 0.88 -25.00 7.73
CA SER A 405 -0.08 -24.01 7.24
C SER A 405 -0.96 -23.47 8.38
N ARG A 406 -1.44 -24.33 9.28
CA ARG A 406 -2.21 -23.90 10.46
C ARG A 406 -1.43 -22.95 11.37
N GLU A 407 -0.14 -23.21 11.59
CA GLU A 407 0.69 -22.33 12.42
C GLU A 407 0.91 -20.97 11.78
N PHE A 408 1.16 -20.94 10.47
CA PHE A 408 1.30 -19.71 9.70
C PHE A 408 -0.02 -18.91 9.64
N SER A 409 -1.17 -19.56 9.43
CA SER A 409 -2.47 -18.90 9.48
C SER A 409 -2.81 -18.33 10.86
N ALA A 410 -2.51 -19.08 11.93
CA ALA A 410 -2.72 -18.59 13.29
C ALA A 410 -1.79 -17.40 13.62
N ALA A 411 -0.54 -17.45 13.15
CA ALA A 411 0.40 -16.34 13.30
C ALA A 411 -0.02 -15.10 12.51
N ALA A 412 -0.53 -15.28 11.29
CA ALA A 412 -1.07 -14.19 10.47
C ALA A 412 -2.27 -13.52 11.15
N SER A 413 -3.18 -14.32 11.71
CA SER A 413 -4.38 -13.82 12.40
C SER A 413 -4.05 -13.05 13.68
N SER A 414 -2.89 -13.32 14.29
CA SER A 414 -2.40 -12.66 15.50
C SER A 414 -1.27 -11.66 15.23
N SER A 415 -0.97 -11.40 13.95
CA SER A 415 0.11 -10.55 13.48
C SER A 415 1.49 -10.85 14.09
N THR A 416 1.81 -12.10 14.45
CA THR A 416 3.03 -12.47 15.20
C THR A 416 4.22 -12.82 14.31
N VAL A 417 5.44 -12.68 14.86
CA VAL A 417 6.67 -13.24 14.25
C VAL A 417 6.87 -14.67 14.76
N LEU A 418 7.10 -15.63 13.87
CA LEU A 418 7.35 -17.01 14.26
C LEU A 418 8.83 -17.25 14.61
N LEU A 419 9.11 -17.79 15.80
CA LEU A 419 10.40 -18.38 16.14
C LEU A 419 10.27 -19.91 16.06
N LEU A 420 10.69 -20.49 14.94
CA LEU A 420 10.59 -21.92 14.67
C LEU A 420 11.81 -22.65 15.26
N GLN A 421 11.58 -23.47 16.28
CA GLN A 421 12.61 -24.13 17.06
C GLN A 421 12.89 -25.55 16.58
N GLU A 422 14.08 -26.06 16.91
CA GLU A 422 14.54 -27.41 16.54
C GLU A 422 14.61 -27.61 15.01
N ALA A 423 14.93 -26.52 14.29
CA ALA A 423 14.93 -26.46 12.84
C ALA A 423 15.94 -27.41 12.18
N ASP A 424 17.07 -27.72 12.82
CA ASP A 424 18.07 -28.65 12.26
C ASP A 424 17.48 -30.03 11.94
N SER A 425 16.61 -30.53 12.82
CA SER A 425 15.98 -31.85 12.67
C SER A 425 14.93 -31.83 11.56
N ALA A 426 14.20 -30.72 11.46
CA ALA A 426 13.14 -30.52 10.47
C ALA A 426 13.70 -30.33 9.04
N LEU A 427 14.75 -29.52 8.90
CA LEU A 427 15.37 -29.19 7.62
C LEU A 427 16.24 -30.32 7.04
N ALA A 428 16.51 -31.39 7.80
CA ALA A 428 17.11 -32.60 7.26
C ALA A 428 16.30 -33.18 6.07
N ARG A 429 15.00 -32.88 6.03
CA ARG A 429 14.11 -33.18 4.90
C ARG A 429 14.13 -32.02 3.91
N ARG A 430 14.63 -32.28 2.69
CA ARG A 430 14.81 -31.26 1.64
C ARG A 430 13.55 -30.47 1.27
N SER A 431 12.35 -31.01 1.51
CA SER A 431 11.08 -30.35 1.20
C SER A 431 10.61 -29.33 2.24
N VAL A 432 11.10 -29.39 3.48
CA VAL A 432 10.55 -28.60 4.59
C VAL A 432 10.98 -27.13 4.53
N GLY A 433 12.23 -26.85 4.16
CA GLY A 433 12.71 -25.47 3.99
C GLY A 433 11.90 -24.68 2.95
N PRO A 434 11.80 -25.17 1.70
CA PRO A 434 10.98 -24.53 0.67
C PRO A 434 9.50 -24.37 1.04
N LEU A 435 8.95 -25.32 1.81
CA LEU A 435 7.59 -25.24 2.31
C LEU A 435 7.40 -24.10 3.33
N ILE A 436 8.32 -23.94 4.28
CA ILE A 436 8.28 -22.84 5.27
C ILE A 436 8.39 -21.48 4.57
N GLU A 437 9.29 -21.35 3.60
CA GLU A 437 9.43 -20.12 2.80
C GLU A 437 8.15 -19.79 2.02
N ARG A 438 7.54 -20.80 1.39
CA ARG A 438 6.28 -20.63 0.66
C ARG A 438 5.16 -20.16 1.60
N LEU A 439 4.98 -20.83 2.74
CA LEU A 439 3.93 -20.50 3.70
C LEU A 439 4.12 -19.11 4.30
N SER A 440 5.36 -18.72 4.63
CA SER A 440 5.70 -17.38 5.10
C SER A 440 5.30 -16.30 4.09
N ARG A 441 5.58 -16.53 2.80
CA ARG A 441 5.23 -15.62 1.72
C ARG A 441 3.72 -15.52 1.52
N GLU A 442 3.02 -16.65 1.49
CA GLU A 442 1.57 -16.72 1.30
C GLU A 442 0.81 -16.06 2.46
N SER A 443 1.30 -16.22 3.69
CA SER A 443 0.63 -15.67 4.88
C SER A 443 1.15 -14.30 5.31
N GLY A 444 2.22 -13.79 4.69
CA GLY A 444 2.92 -12.56 5.10
C GLY A 444 3.58 -12.64 6.48
N VAL A 445 3.76 -13.84 7.05
CA VAL A 445 4.27 -14.01 8.42
C VAL A 445 5.78 -14.15 8.39
N PRO A 446 6.54 -13.23 8.99
CA PRO A 446 7.98 -13.37 9.14
C PRO A 446 8.33 -14.50 10.12
N TYR A 447 9.45 -15.17 9.88
CA TYR A 447 9.94 -16.23 10.76
C TYR A 447 11.45 -16.17 10.96
N VAL A 448 11.91 -16.78 12.05
CA VAL A 448 13.32 -17.02 12.35
C VAL A 448 13.50 -18.49 12.72
N LEU A 449 14.51 -19.14 12.15
CA LEU A 449 14.83 -20.53 12.47
C LEU A 449 15.85 -20.60 13.62
N SER A 450 15.54 -21.45 14.59
CA SER A 450 16.37 -21.70 15.76
C SER A 450 16.75 -23.17 15.83
N GLY A 451 18.02 -23.45 16.09
CA GLY A 451 18.55 -24.80 16.15
C GLY A 451 19.78 -24.94 17.01
N ARG A 452 20.25 -26.18 17.12
CA ARG A 452 21.45 -26.63 17.82
C ARG A 452 22.57 -26.90 16.82
N ARG A 453 22.86 -25.99 15.89
CA ARG A 453 24.13 -26.08 15.16
C ARG A 453 25.25 -25.50 16.02
N ARG A 454 26.24 -26.37 16.30
CA ARG A 454 27.50 -26.10 17.01
C ARG A 454 28.31 -25.01 16.31
#